data_AF-A0A353G1Y3-F1
#
_entry.id   AF-A0A353G1Y3-F1
#
_cell.length_a   1.000
_cell.length_b   1.000
_cell.length_c   1.000
_cell.angle_alpha   90.00
_cell.angle_beta   90.00
_cell.angle_gamma   90.00
#
_symmetry.space_group_name_H-M   'P 1'
#
loop_
_entity.id
_entity.type
_entity.pdbx_description
1 polymer ?
#
loop_
_entity_poly.entity_id
_entity_poly.type
_entity_poly.pdbx_seq_one_letter_code
_entity_poly.pdbx_strand_id
1 'polypeptide(L)'
;MKLAAAQALFVIMLMIGMNSARAGFDEGVDAYTKNDVQAAIAEWLPMAKAGDVKAQCLIGAMHAIGLGVAQDYNEAVRLYRLAAEQGNTYAQNNLGEMYQNGTGLTQDIVVAYALYTLSSTNNPSDSNKAISNRNSLAEKMDAKKIEAAEALSRTLSNGNIVQTIEHFLKSKD
;
A
#
# COMPACT_ATOMS: atom_id res chain seq x y z
N MET A 1 -13.72 -19.37 -8.44
CA MET A 1 -12.56 -18.87 -7.68
C MET A 1 -11.35 -18.54 -8.55
N LYS A 2 -10.85 -19.44 -9.42
CA LYS A 2 -9.58 -19.24 -10.16
C LYS A 2 -9.53 -18.01 -11.09
N LEU A 3 -10.63 -17.67 -11.79
CA LEU A 3 -10.68 -16.51 -12.69
C LEU A 3 -10.66 -15.16 -11.95
N ALA A 4 -11.25 -15.09 -10.75
CA ALA A 4 -11.32 -13.85 -9.97
C ALA A 4 -9.96 -13.45 -9.40
N ALA A 5 -9.15 -14.43 -8.98
CA ALA A 5 -7.79 -14.21 -8.53
C ALA A 5 -6.87 -13.71 -9.66
N ALA A 6 -6.97 -14.35 -10.84
CA ALA A 6 -6.27 -13.96 -12.06
C ALA A 6 -6.50 -12.46 -12.40
N GLN A 7 -7.77 -12.06 -12.38
CA GLN A 7 -8.20 -10.69 -12.63
C GLN A 7 -7.77 -9.70 -11.54
N ALA A 8 -7.81 -10.10 -10.27
CA ALA A 8 -7.43 -9.22 -9.16
C ALA A 8 -5.97 -8.75 -9.26
N LEU A 9 -5.02 -9.65 -9.54
CA LEU A 9 -3.61 -9.25 -9.66
C LEU A 9 -3.35 -8.41 -10.91
N PHE A 10 -4.03 -8.69 -12.02
CA PHE A 10 -3.92 -7.87 -13.23
C PHE A 10 -4.34 -6.42 -12.96
N VAL A 11 -5.45 -6.22 -12.25
CA VAL A 11 -5.88 -4.88 -11.82
C VAL A 11 -4.87 -4.24 -10.88
N ILE A 12 -4.25 -5.00 -9.97
CA ILE A 12 -3.17 -4.50 -9.10
C ILE A 12 -1.98 -4.02 -9.92
N MET A 13 -1.52 -4.80 -10.91
CA MET A 13 -0.40 -4.45 -11.78
C MET A 13 -0.65 -3.13 -12.53
N LEU A 14 -1.88 -2.90 -13.00
CA LEU A 14 -2.27 -1.64 -13.63
C LEU A 14 -2.16 -0.46 -12.65
N MET A 15 -2.64 -0.62 -11.41
CA MET A 15 -2.60 0.43 -10.38
C MET A 15 -1.17 0.78 -9.93
N ILE A 16 -0.23 -0.18 -9.96
CA ILE A 16 1.18 0.10 -9.62
C ILE A 16 2.01 0.55 -10.83
N GLY A 17 1.34 0.84 -11.96
CA GLY A 17 1.98 1.35 -13.18
C GLY A 17 3.01 0.38 -13.76
N MET A 18 2.76 -0.93 -13.68
CA MET A 18 3.59 -1.92 -14.37
C MET A 18 3.28 -1.90 -15.88
N ASN A 19 4.34 -1.77 -16.68
CA ASN A 19 4.30 -1.94 -18.13
C ASN A 19 5.31 -3.04 -18.49
N SER A 20 5.03 -3.81 -19.55
CA SER A 20 5.68 -5.08 -19.92
C SER A 20 7.11 -4.95 -20.50
N ALA A 21 7.92 -4.04 -19.97
CA ALA A 21 9.24 -3.72 -20.52
C ALA A 21 10.33 -3.55 -19.43
N ARG A 22 10.08 -3.98 -18.19
CA ARG A 22 11.09 -3.93 -17.12
C ARG A 22 11.78 -5.28 -17.03
N ALA A 23 12.99 -5.35 -17.56
CA ALA A 23 13.85 -6.54 -17.50
C ALA A 23 13.88 -7.14 -16.08
N GLY A 24 13.59 -8.43 -15.99
CA GLY A 24 13.48 -9.21 -14.75
C GLY A 24 12.06 -9.35 -14.20
N PHE A 25 11.15 -8.41 -14.47
CA PHE A 25 9.77 -8.49 -13.96
C PHE A 25 8.84 -9.27 -14.90
N ASP A 26 9.19 -9.29 -16.19
CA ASP A 26 8.40 -9.88 -17.27
C ASP A 26 8.30 -11.40 -17.14
N GLU A 27 9.33 -12.08 -16.61
CA GLU A 27 9.30 -13.52 -16.34
C GLU A 27 8.19 -13.87 -15.34
N GLY A 28 8.02 -13.07 -14.28
CA GLY A 28 6.95 -13.27 -13.32
C GLY A 28 5.56 -12.95 -13.92
N VAL A 29 5.46 -11.96 -14.81
CA VAL A 29 4.22 -11.65 -15.53
C VAL A 29 3.86 -12.79 -16.49
N ASP A 30 4.83 -13.32 -17.21
CA ASP A 30 4.69 -14.47 -18.10
C ASP A 30 4.27 -15.74 -17.36
N ALA A 31 4.90 -16.01 -16.21
CA ALA A 31 4.49 -17.09 -15.33
C ALA A 31 3.04 -16.91 -14.87
N TYR A 32 2.69 -15.71 -14.43
CA TYR A 32 1.35 -15.40 -13.95
C TYR A 32 0.27 -15.52 -15.03
N THR A 33 0.54 -15.03 -16.25
CA THR A 33 -0.38 -15.15 -17.40
C THR A 33 -0.60 -16.60 -17.82
N LYS A 34 0.38 -17.47 -17.57
CA LYS A 34 0.27 -18.95 -17.70
C LYS A 34 -0.39 -19.62 -16.48
N ASN A 35 -0.92 -18.84 -15.54
CA ASN A 35 -1.53 -19.28 -14.29
C ASN A 35 -0.56 -20.02 -13.36
N ASP A 36 0.74 -19.73 -13.44
CA ASP A 36 1.76 -20.19 -12.51
C ASP A 36 2.10 -19.08 -11.50
N VAL A 37 1.23 -18.96 -10.49
CA VAL A 37 1.39 -17.95 -9.43
C VAL A 37 2.63 -18.22 -8.58
N GLN A 38 3.05 -19.48 -8.42
CA GLN A 38 4.24 -19.81 -7.63
C GLN A 38 5.53 -19.39 -8.33
N ALA A 39 5.64 -19.66 -9.63
CA ALA A 39 6.77 -19.17 -10.42
C ALA A 39 6.79 -17.64 -10.46
N ALA A 40 5.63 -16.99 -10.58
CA ALA A 40 5.55 -15.53 -10.50
C ALA A 40 6.07 -14.96 -9.17
N ILE A 41 5.69 -15.56 -8.04
CA ILE A 41 6.22 -15.18 -6.71
C ILE A 41 7.72 -15.42 -6.62
N ALA A 42 8.22 -16.53 -7.17
CA ALA A 42 9.64 -16.86 -7.14
C ALA A 42 10.50 -15.79 -7.83
N GLU A 43 9.99 -15.16 -8.89
CA GLU A 43 10.65 -14.05 -9.59
C GLU A 43 10.55 -12.72 -8.81
N TRP A 44 9.36 -12.37 -8.30
CA TRP A 44 9.15 -11.05 -7.70
C TRP A 44 9.61 -10.93 -6.24
N LEU A 45 9.61 -12.02 -5.48
CA LEU A 45 9.99 -11.99 -4.06
C LEU A 45 11.45 -11.53 -3.84
N PRO A 46 12.46 -12.00 -4.61
CA PRO A 46 13.82 -11.46 -4.54
C PRO A 46 13.88 -9.95 -4.81
N MET A 47 13.09 -9.43 -5.75
CA MET A 47 13.05 -8.00 -6.07
C MET A 47 12.47 -7.19 -4.93
N ALA A 48 11.39 -7.67 -4.31
CA ALA A 48 10.80 -7.04 -3.13
C ALA A 48 11.80 -6.95 -1.97
N LYS A 49 12.58 -8.03 -1.76
CA LYS A 49 13.68 -8.08 -0.77
C LYS A 49 14.82 -7.12 -1.12
N ALA A 50 15.11 -6.94 -2.41
CA ALA A 50 16.12 -6.01 -2.90
C ALA A 50 15.68 -4.54 -2.91
N GLY A 51 14.43 -4.24 -2.53
CA GLY A 51 13.93 -2.87 -2.41
C GLY A 51 13.07 -2.39 -3.57
N ASP A 52 12.78 -3.23 -4.58
CA ASP A 52 11.95 -2.83 -5.71
C ASP A 52 10.52 -2.49 -5.24
N VAL A 53 10.16 -1.22 -5.40
CA VAL A 53 8.88 -0.65 -4.93
C VAL A 53 7.68 -1.38 -5.52
N LYS A 54 7.72 -1.75 -6.79
CA LYS A 54 6.60 -2.40 -7.48
C LYS A 54 6.45 -3.84 -6.99
N ALA A 55 7.56 -4.56 -6.83
CA ALA A 55 7.56 -5.88 -6.22
C ALA A 55 7.07 -5.85 -4.77
N GLN A 56 7.49 -4.85 -3.97
CA GLN A 56 7.00 -4.69 -2.60
C GLN A 56 5.48 -4.48 -2.56
N CYS A 57 4.94 -3.62 -3.43
CA CYS A 57 3.49 -3.43 -3.54
C CYS A 57 2.77 -4.71 -3.95
N LEU A 58 3.31 -5.42 -4.94
CA LEU A 58 2.70 -6.61 -5.52
C LEU A 58 2.69 -7.76 -4.51
N ILE A 59 3.84 -8.10 -3.93
CA ILE A 59 3.96 -9.16 -2.91
C ILE A 59 3.15 -8.77 -1.66
N GLY A 60 3.13 -7.49 -1.27
CA GLY A 60 2.29 -7.00 -0.17
C GLY A 60 0.80 -7.23 -0.44
N ALA A 61 0.34 -6.95 -1.65
CA ALA A 61 -1.05 -7.22 -2.03
C ALA A 61 -1.37 -8.72 -2.06
N MET A 62 -0.44 -9.55 -2.55
CA MET A 62 -0.58 -11.01 -2.56
C MET A 62 -0.72 -11.58 -1.15
N HIS A 63 0.08 -11.09 -0.18
CA HIS A 63 -0.09 -11.43 1.24
C HIS A 63 -1.42 -10.91 1.82
N ALA A 64 -1.86 -9.71 1.45
CA ALA A 64 -3.12 -9.15 1.95
C ALA A 64 -4.34 -9.97 1.49
N ILE A 65 -4.33 -10.53 0.29
CA ILE A 65 -5.45 -11.29 -0.29
C ILE A 65 -5.26 -12.82 -0.25
N GLY A 66 -4.11 -13.32 0.20
CA GLY A 66 -3.78 -14.75 0.21
C GLY A 66 -3.64 -15.37 -1.19
N LEU A 67 -3.12 -14.62 -2.16
CA LEU A 67 -2.94 -15.10 -3.53
C LEU A 67 -1.57 -15.75 -3.71
N GLY A 68 -1.53 -17.08 -3.85
CA GLY A 68 -0.29 -17.83 -4.04
C GLY A 68 0.62 -17.88 -2.81
N VAL A 69 0.33 -17.10 -1.78
CA VAL A 69 0.95 -17.16 -0.45
C VAL A 69 -0.16 -17.25 0.60
N ALA A 70 0.18 -17.71 1.81
CA ALA A 70 -0.73 -17.61 2.93
C ALA A 70 -1.07 -16.13 3.20
N GLN A 71 -2.33 -15.86 3.52
CA GLN A 71 -2.74 -14.52 3.90
C GLN A 71 -1.99 -14.09 5.16
N ASP A 72 -1.30 -12.96 5.08
CA ASP A 72 -0.52 -12.42 6.18
C ASP A 72 -0.57 -10.89 6.15
N TYR A 73 -1.40 -10.32 7.01
CA TYR A 73 -1.54 -8.87 7.10
C TYR A 73 -0.31 -8.20 7.68
N ASN A 74 0.46 -8.86 8.53
CA ASN A 74 1.67 -8.26 9.10
C ASN A 74 2.75 -8.11 8.02
N GLU A 75 2.90 -9.13 7.17
CA GLU A 75 3.84 -9.05 6.05
C GLU A 75 3.38 -8.04 4.99
N ALA A 76 2.08 -7.97 4.72
CA ALA A 76 1.52 -6.91 3.87
C ALA A 76 1.81 -5.51 4.42
N VAL A 77 1.59 -5.27 5.72
CA VAL A 77 1.94 -4.01 6.39
C VAL A 77 3.42 -3.70 6.23
N ARG A 78 4.30 -4.68 6.47
CA ARG A 78 5.75 -4.50 6.37
C ARG A 78 6.15 -4.05 4.96
N LEU A 79 5.63 -4.72 3.93
CA LEU A 79 5.94 -4.40 2.53
C LEU A 79 5.34 -3.07 2.09
N TYR A 80 4.11 -2.75 2.49
CA TYR A 80 3.52 -1.44 2.21
C TYR A 80 4.23 -0.30 2.93
N ARG A 81 4.71 -0.50 4.16
CA ARG A 81 5.56 0.49 4.85
C ARG A 81 6.82 0.79 4.04
N LEU A 82 7.51 -0.24 3.55
CA LEU A 82 8.73 -0.08 2.72
C LEU A 82 8.46 0.64 1.40
N ALA A 83 7.37 0.30 0.70
CA ALA A 83 7.03 0.96 -0.56
C ALA A 83 6.49 2.38 -0.35
N ALA A 84 5.71 2.62 0.71
CA ALA A 84 5.19 3.93 1.05
C ALA A 84 6.31 4.93 1.38
N GLU A 85 7.34 4.47 2.11
CA GLU A 85 8.55 5.21 2.45
C GLU A 85 9.28 5.72 1.19
N GLN A 86 9.19 4.96 0.09
CA GLN A 86 9.75 5.33 -1.21
C GLN A 86 8.80 6.20 -2.05
N GLY A 87 7.74 6.74 -1.45
CA GLY A 87 6.79 7.65 -2.09
C GLY A 87 5.71 6.95 -2.92
N ASN A 88 5.57 5.63 -2.86
CA ASN A 88 4.59 4.93 -3.67
C ASN A 88 3.16 5.17 -3.16
N THR A 89 2.33 5.81 -3.99
CA THR A 89 0.96 6.19 -3.62
C THR A 89 0.03 4.99 -3.44
N TYR A 90 0.21 3.92 -4.22
CA TYR A 90 -0.55 2.68 -4.02
C TYR A 90 -0.28 2.09 -2.63
N ALA A 91 0.98 2.00 -2.22
CA ALA A 91 1.35 1.53 -0.89
C ALA A 91 0.88 2.47 0.23
N GLN A 92 1.00 3.79 0.05
CA GLN A 92 0.50 4.78 1.01
C GLN A 92 -1.01 4.64 1.22
N ASN A 93 -1.78 4.50 0.14
CA ASN A 93 -3.21 4.30 0.22
C ASN A 93 -3.59 2.97 0.89
N ASN A 94 -2.92 1.86 0.54
CA ASN A 94 -3.22 0.57 1.17
C ASN A 94 -2.80 0.53 2.65
N LEU A 95 -1.69 1.17 3.02
CA LEU A 95 -1.31 1.32 4.43
C LEU A 95 -2.35 2.17 5.19
N GLY A 96 -2.89 3.22 4.56
CA GLY A 96 -4.00 4.00 5.10
C GLY A 96 -5.25 3.14 5.35
N GLU A 97 -5.59 2.25 4.41
CA GLU A 97 -6.70 1.31 4.53
C GLU A 97 -6.49 0.31 5.69
N MET A 98 -5.26 -0.16 5.87
CA MET A 98 -4.91 -1.05 6.99
C MET A 98 -5.04 -0.34 8.35
N TYR A 99 -4.59 0.90 8.49
CA TYR A 99 -4.84 1.70 9.70
C TYR A 99 -6.31 2.04 9.90
N GLN A 100 -7.07 2.31 8.83
CA GLN A 100 -8.49 2.60 8.92
C GLN A 100 -9.27 1.40 9.45
N ASN A 101 -8.89 0.19 9.06
CA ASN A 101 -9.62 -1.03 9.40
C ASN A 101 -9.04 -1.79 10.60
N GLY A 102 -7.83 -1.43 11.06
CA GLY A 102 -7.13 -2.19 12.09
C GLY A 102 -6.64 -3.56 11.60
N THR A 103 -6.26 -3.65 10.33
CA THR A 103 -5.84 -4.91 9.70
C THR A 103 -4.32 -5.04 9.80
N GLY A 104 -3.82 -6.02 10.59
CA GLY A 104 -2.38 -6.19 10.84
C GLY A 104 -1.73 -5.05 11.67
N LEU A 105 -2.53 -4.09 12.12
CA LEU A 105 -2.14 -2.90 12.87
C LEU A 105 -3.28 -2.54 13.84
N THR A 106 -2.99 -1.77 14.88
CA THR A 106 -4.04 -1.10 15.66
C THR A 106 -4.72 -0.05 14.79
N GLN A 107 -6.05 0.01 14.85
CA GLN A 107 -6.83 0.99 14.09
C GLN A 107 -6.47 2.42 14.51
N ASP A 108 -6.23 3.29 13.53
CA ASP A 108 -6.01 4.72 13.75
C ASP A 108 -6.46 5.57 12.55
N ILE A 109 -7.62 6.21 12.70
CA ILE A 109 -8.23 7.01 11.63
C ILE A 109 -7.47 8.32 11.35
N VAL A 110 -6.67 8.82 12.31
CA VAL A 110 -5.86 10.03 12.09
C VAL A 110 -4.66 9.69 11.21
N VAL A 111 -4.00 8.56 11.47
CA VAL A 111 -2.93 8.04 10.60
C VAL A 111 -3.46 7.67 9.21
N ALA A 112 -4.62 7.00 9.14
CA ALA A 112 -5.24 6.65 7.87
C ALA A 112 -5.53 7.90 7.01
N TYR A 113 -6.16 8.92 7.59
CA TYR A 113 -6.43 10.18 6.91
C TYR A 113 -5.14 10.85 6.41
N ALA A 114 -4.10 10.89 7.26
CA ALA A 114 -2.82 11.49 6.90
C ALA A 114 -2.16 10.76 5.71
N LEU A 115 -2.20 9.42 5.69
CA LEU A 115 -1.67 8.61 4.59
C LEU A 115 -2.46 8.78 3.29
N TYR A 116 -3.80 8.87 3.36
CA TYR A 116 -4.60 9.19 2.18
C TYR A 116 -4.33 10.59 1.64
N THR A 117 -4.12 11.56 2.54
CA THR A 117 -3.76 12.93 2.17
C THR A 117 -2.40 12.95 1.46
N LEU A 118 -1.38 12.31 2.05
CA LEU A 118 -0.06 12.16 1.44
C LEU A 118 -0.11 11.46 0.07
N SER A 119 -0.87 10.36 -0.02
CA SER A 119 -1.05 9.64 -1.28
C SER A 119 -1.69 10.52 -2.34
N SER A 120 -2.63 11.39 -1.96
CA SER A 120 -3.32 12.28 -2.90
C SER A 120 -2.44 13.43 -3.40
N THR A 121 -1.45 13.84 -2.61
CA THR A 121 -0.52 14.93 -2.98
C THR A 121 0.64 14.44 -3.83
N ASN A 122 1.10 13.21 -3.62
CA ASN A 122 2.29 12.67 -4.29
C ASN A 122 2.04 12.24 -5.74
N ASN A 123 0.81 11.85 -6.12
CA ASN A 123 0.47 11.54 -7.50
C ASN A 123 -0.99 11.90 -7.86
N PRO A 124 -1.29 13.15 -8.21
CA PRO A 124 -2.66 13.63 -8.44
C PRO A 124 -3.43 12.86 -9.54
N SER A 125 -2.74 12.28 -10.53
CA SER A 125 -3.39 11.60 -11.67
C SER A 125 -4.00 10.23 -11.30
N ASP A 126 -3.60 9.63 -10.18
CA ASP A 126 -4.14 8.37 -9.65
C ASP A 126 -4.68 8.52 -8.21
N SER A 127 -5.03 9.75 -7.83
CA SER A 127 -5.41 10.10 -6.46
C SER A 127 -6.89 9.88 -6.13
N ASN A 128 -7.71 9.47 -7.10
CA ASN A 128 -9.17 9.40 -6.92
C ASN A 128 -9.58 8.48 -5.76
N LYS A 129 -8.93 7.30 -5.61
CA LYS A 129 -9.20 6.40 -4.48
C LYS A 129 -8.81 7.04 -3.15
N ALA A 130 -7.62 7.63 -3.07
CA ALA A 130 -7.11 8.26 -1.85
C ALA A 130 -7.97 9.47 -1.43
N ILE A 131 -8.37 10.32 -2.37
CA ILE A 131 -9.26 11.46 -2.13
C ILE A 131 -10.62 10.98 -1.62
N SER A 132 -11.21 9.96 -2.27
CA SER A 132 -12.47 9.38 -1.85
C SER A 132 -12.39 8.84 -0.42
N ASN A 133 -11.38 8.01 -0.13
CA ASN A 133 -11.15 7.43 1.19
C ASN A 133 -10.96 8.51 2.26
N ARG A 134 -10.14 9.54 1.97
CA ARG A 134 -9.93 10.69 2.86
C ARG A 134 -11.23 11.43 3.14
N ASN A 135 -12.02 11.73 2.11
CA ASN A 135 -13.27 12.48 2.25
C ASN A 135 -14.32 11.69 3.04
N SER A 136 -14.48 10.40 2.76
CA SER A 136 -15.39 9.51 3.52
C SER A 136 -14.97 9.36 4.99
N LEU A 137 -13.67 9.44 5.28
CA LEU A 137 -13.18 9.41 6.66
C LEU A 137 -13.40 10.76 7.36
N ALA A 138 -13.24 11.88 6.62
CA ALA A 138 -13.48 13.23 7.12
C ALA A 138 -14.91 13.40 7.68
N GLU A 139 -15.91 12.81 7.02
CA GLU A 139 -17.31 12.84 7.45
C GLU A 139 -17.54 12.23 8.86
N LYS A 140 -16.60 11.41 9.33
CA LYS A 140 -16.66 10.69 10.61
C LYS A 140 -15.74 11.30 11.66
N MET A 141 -14.98 12.33 11.31
CA MET A 141 -13.96 12.95 12.15
C MET A 141 -14.41 14.34 12.63
N ASP A 142 -14.14 14.64 13.90
CA ASP A 142 -14.25 16.02 14.39
C ASP A 142 -13.08 16.89 13.87
N ALA A 143 -13.24 18.21 13.97
CA ALA A 143 -12.25 19.17 13.47
C ALA A 143 -10.86 18.98 14.07
N LYS A 144 -10.77 18.60 15.35
CA LYS A 144 -9.49 18.39 16.04
C LYS A 144 -8.73 17.20 15.45
N LYS A 145 -9.43 16.10 15.14
CA LYS A 145 -8.82 14.94 14.47
C LYS A 145 -8.38 15.26 13.04
N ILE A 146 -9.16 16.05 12.31
CA ILE A 146 -8.80 16.49 10.95
C ILE A 146 -7.53 17.35 11.02
N GLU A 147 -7.48 18.34 11.91
CA GLU A 147 -6.30 19.19 12.11
C GLU A 147 -5.05 18.37 12.46
N ALA A 148 -5.18 17.38 13.36
CA ALA A 148 -4.10 16.48 13.72
C ALA A 148 -3.63 15.63 12.52
N ALA A 149 -4.55 15.15 11.70
CA ALA A 149 -4.25 14.34 10.53
C ALA A 149 -3.55 15.16 9.44
N GLU A 150 -3.99 16.38 9.20
CA GLU A 150 -3.34 17.30 8.26
C GLU A 150 -1.94 17.69 8.73
N ALA A 151 -1.77 17.95 10.04
CA ALA A 151 -0.46 18.21 10.63
C ALA A 151 0.47 17.02 10.45
N LEU A 152 -0.01 15.80 10.74
CA LEU A 152 0.74 14.57 10.51
C LEU A 152 1.11 14.41 9.03
N SER A 153 0.17 14.62 8.11
CA SER A 153 0.42 14.51 6.66
C SER A 153 1.53 15.47 6.19
N ARG A 154 1.60 16.70 6.73
CA ARG A 154 2.67 17.66 6.44
C ARG A 154 4.04 17.20 6.93
N THR A 155 4.08 16.47 8.05
CA THR A 155 5.32 15.86 8.54
C THR A 155 5.72 14.67 7.68
N LEU A 156 4.76 13.81 7.30
CA LEU A 156 5.01 12.65 6.45
C LEU A 156 5.58 13.03 5.08
N SER A 157 5.16 14.16 4.50
CA SER A 157 5.67 14.60 3.20
C SER A 157 7.14 15.01 3.20
N ASN A 158 7.73 15.25 4.38
CA ASN A 158 9.09 15.76 4.53
C ASN A 158 10.01 14.85 5.37
N GLY A 159 9.52 13.69 5.80
CA GLY A 159 10.19 12.84 6.78
C GLY A 159 10.04 11.36 6.49
N ASN A 160 10.65 10.54 7.35
CA ASN A 160 10.50 9.09 7.26
C ASN A 160 9.09 8.69 7.71
N ILE A 161 8.29 8.10 6.81
CA ILE A 161 6.88 7.80 7.05
C ILE A 161 6.75 6.88 8.27
N VAL A 162 7.53 5.80 8.31
CA VAL A 162 7.41 4.80 9.38
C VAL A 162 7.74 5.41 10.75
N GLN A 163 8.90 6.06 10.88
CA GLN A 163 9.33 6.70 12.12
C GLN A 163 8.38 7.80 12.56
N THR A 164 7.87 8.61 11.61
CA THR A 164 6.93 9.69 11.91
C THR A 164 5.62 9.15 12.47
N ILE A 165 5.06 8.10 11.86
CA ILE A 165 3.84 7.46 12.37
C ILE A 165 4.09 6.85 13.75
N GLU A 166 5.21 6.13 13.94
CA GLU A 166 5.53 5.51 15.23
C GLU A 166 5.71 6.55 16.35
N HIS A 167 6.35 7.67 16.05
CA HIS A 167 6.48 8.79 16.99
C HIS A 167 5.11 9.39 17.34
N PHE A 168 4.27 9.63 16.33
CA PHE A 168 2.93 10.16 16.52
C PHE A 168 2.02 9.25 17.33
N LEU A 169 2.11 7.92 17.13
CA LEU A 169 1.33 6.96 17.90
C LEU A 169 1.76 6.95 19.37
N LYS A 170 3.07 6.98 19.65
CA LYS A 170 3.62 7.03 21.02
C LYS A 170 3.28 8.32 21.77
N SER A 171 3.00 9.43 21.08
CA SER A 171 2.65 10.68 21.75
C SER A 171 1.19 10.76 22.20
N LYS A 172 0.39 9.71 21.97
CA LYS A 172 -1.01 9.60 22.42
C LYS A 172 -1.17 8.86 23.75
N ASP A 173 -0.14 8.13 24.15
CA ASP A 173 -0.06 7.37 25.40
C ASP A 173 0.34 8.29 26.57
#